data_AF-A0AAV5YYM1-F1
#
_entry.id   AF-A0AAV5YYM1-F1
#
_cell.length_a   1.000
_cell.length_b   1.000
_cell.length_c   1.000
_cell.angle_alpha   90.00
_cell.angle_beta   90.00
_cell.angle_gamma   90.00
#
_symmetry.space_group_name_H-M   'P 1'
#
loop_
_entity.id
_entity.type
_entity.pdbx_description
1 polymer ?
#
loop_
_entity_poly.entity_id
_entity_poly.type
_entity_poly.pdbx_seq_one_letter_code
_entity_poly.pdbx_strand_id
1 'polypeptide(L)'
;MPSRPLDLEGLRRLLDAGLSRRPRVALDRSDLVSAAVLVPVTDHDGPHVLFTKKTASVPHHKGQFSFPGGIVEQRDGSRVETALREAWEEIRLPAAAVEVLGLLDDTETRATNFIITPVVGIVRDRVDFAPDGREIERVLEVPLAKLRDPDIFRTEIWERNGERHPVQFYQVSPDDLVWGATARILTQFLDLLDQPGALAIPPPQTGARGAPRDPGLCAACALARRVVSARGSEFWLCALAARDPAFAKYPRLPVLRCPGYHPGSPEVSA
;
A
#
# COMPACT_ATOMS: atom_id res chain seq x y z
N MET A 1 18.43 5.23 21.80
CA MET A 1 18.01 6.62 21.56
C MET A 1 16.68 6.57 20.85
N PRO A 2 15.63 7.28 21.30
CA PRO A 2 14.38 7.30 20.56
C PRO A 2 14.64 7.93 19.19
N SER A 3 14.33 7.21 18.12
CA SER A 3 14.39 7.73 16.75
C SER A 3 13.54 9.00 16.66
N ARG A 4 14.13 10.10 16.18
CA ARG A 4 13.40 11.36 15.93
C ARG A 4 12.14 11.04 15.09
N PRO A 5 10.96 11.57 15.44
CA PRO A 5 9.76 11.38 14.63
C PRO A 5 10.01 11.85 13.20
N LEU A 6 9.52 11.09 12.22
CA LEU A 6 9.68 11.38 10.80
C LEU A 6 8.85 12.63 10.45
N ASP A 7 9.52 13.74 10.17
CA ASP A 7 8.89 14.96 9.66
C ASP A 7 8.59 14.84 8.14
N LEU A 8 7.75 15.74 7.62
CA LEU A 8 7.29 15.70 6.22
C LEU A 8 8.45 15.73 5.22
N GLU A 9 9.47 16.54 5.47
CA GLU A 9 10.63 16.64 4.58
C GLU A 9 11.52 15.39 4.66
N GLY A 10 11.66 14.78 5.84
CA GLY A 10 12.27 13.47 5.99
C GLY A 10 11.53 12.39 5.21
N LEU A 11 10.19 12.39 5.29
CA LEU A 11 9.35 11.47 4.53
C LEU A 11 9.48 11.69 3.02
N ARG A 12 9.43 12.95 2.56
CA ARG A 12 9.57 13.31 1.15
C ARG A 12 10.86 12.73 0.56
N ARG A 13 11.99 12.88 1.26
CA ARG A 13 13.27 12.28 0.83
C ARG A 13 13.23 10.76 0.76
N LEU A 14 12.56 10.09 1.70
CA LEU A 14 12.42 8.63 1.68
C LEU A 14 11.58 8.18 0.49
N LEU A 15 10.46 8.87 0.22
CA LEU A 15 9.58 8.59 -0.90
C LEU A 15 10.28 8.81 -2.24
N ASP A 16 10.92 9.96 -2.44
CA ASP A 16 11.68 10.29 -3.65
C ASP A 16 12.76 9.23 -3.95
N ALA A 17 13.51 8.84 -2.92
CA ALA A 17 14.53 7.82 -3.04
C ALA A 17 13.93 6.43 -3.28
N GLY A 18 12.79 6.09 -2.67
CA GLY A 18 12.08 4.82 -2.89
C GLY A 18 11.53 4.70 -4.31
N LEU A 19 10.94 5.78 -4.83
CA LEU A 19 10.43 5.87 -6.20
C LEU A 19 11.57 5.74 -7.23
N SER A 20 12.69 6.44 -7.00
CA SER A 20 13.84 6.44 -7.91
C SER A 20 14.58 5.09 -7.98
N ARG A 21 14.50 4.27 -6.93
CA ARG A 21 15.21 2.98 -6.83
C ARG A 21 14.52 1.82 -7.54
N ARG A 22 13.26 1.96 -7.96
CA ARG A 22 12.50 0.87 -8.60
C ARG A 22 12.07 1.24 -10.01
N PRO A 23 12.12 0.29 -10.96
CA PRO A 23 11.38 0.46 -12.20
C PRO A 23 9.88 0.39 -11.90
N ARG A 24 9.10 1.34 -12.41
CA ARG A 24 7.65 1.27 -12.35
C ARG A 24 7.16 0.15 -13.26
N VAL A 25 6.27 -0.70 -12.73
CA VAL A 25 5.52 -1.67 -13.51
C VAL A 25 4.25 -1.00 -14.02
N ALA A 26 4.30 -0.60 -15.30
CA ALA A 26 3.12 -0.22 -16.06
C ALA A 26 2.41 -1.48 -16.55
N LEU A 27 1.09 -1.55 -16.46
CA LEU A 27 0.33 -2.66 -17.03
C LEU A 27 -0.32 -2.19 -18.33
N ASP A 28 -0.14 -2.97 -19.40
CA ASP A 28 -0.81 -2.72 -20.68
C ASP A 28 -2.13 -3.52 -20.71
N ARG A 29 -3.22 -2.85 -20.36
CA ARG A 29 -4.56 -3.44 -20.24
C ARG A 29 -5.60 -2.56 -20.92
N SER A 30 -5.56 -2.56 -22.26
CA SER A 30 -6.53 -1.83 -23.09
C SER A 30 -7.97 -2.32 -22.92
N ASP A 31 -8.17 -3.50 -22.34
CA ASP A 31 -9.47 -4.10 -22.02
C ASP A 31 -10.08 -3.57 -20.71
N LEU A 32 -9.33 -2.79 -19.92
CA LEU A 32 -9.77 -2.22 -18.65
C LEU A 32 -9.99 -0.71 -18.73
N VAL A 33 -10.88 -0.21 -17.88
CA VAL A 33 -11.13 1.23 -17.72
C VAL A 33 -9.92 1.87 -17.03
N SER A 34 -9.35 2.85 -17.69
CA SER A 34 -8.21 3.60 -17.19
C SER A 34 -8.60 4.61 -16.13
N ALA A 35 -7.97 4.54 -14.96
CA ALA A 35 -8.15 5.47 -13.85
C ALA A 35 -6.80 5.94 -13.29
N ALA A 36 -6.82 7.05 -12.57
CA ALA A 36 -5.69 7.53 -11.78
C ALA A 36 -6.16 8.05 -10.43
N VAL A 37 -5.35 7.83 -9.40
CA VAL A 37 -5.63 8.28 -8.03
C VAL A 37 -4.43 9.01 -7.45
N LEU A 38 -4.67 10.01 -6.63
CA LEU A 38 -3.65 10.70 -5.85
C LEU A 38 -3.48 10.00 -4.50
N VAL A 39 -2.25 9.69 -4.11
CA VAL A 39 -1.84 9.32 -2.76
C VAL A 39 -1.20 10.56 -2.13
N PRO A 40 -2.01 11.50 -1.60
CA PRO A 40 -1.48 12.73 -1.03
C PRO A 40 -1.03 12.49 0.42
N VAL A 41 0.10 13.08 0.75
CA VAL A 41 0.62 13.13 2.12
C VAL A 41 0.56 14.55 2.63
N THR A 42 -0.23 14.77 3.67
CA THR A 42 -0.38 16.05 4.37
C THR A 42 0.48 16.07 5.64
N ASP A 43 0.59 17.23 6.28
CA ASP A 43 1.28 17.39 7.56
C ASP A 43 0.38 18.11 8.58
N HIS A 44 -0.01 17.37 9.60
CA HIS A 44 -0.81 17.87 10.74
C HIS A 44 -0.21 17.29 12.01
N ASP A 45 0.84 17.94 12.54
CA ASP A 45 1.64 17.43 13.65
C ASP A 45 2.38 16.11 13.31
N GLY A 46 2.76 15.96 12.04
CA GLY A 46 3.40 14.79 11.46
C GLY A 46 2.72 14.34 10.17
N PRO A 47 3.36 13.45 9.39
CA PRO A 47 2.81 13.03 8.11
C PRO A 47 1.51 12.23 8.23
N HIS A 48 0.52 12.57 7.43
CA HIS A 48 -0.76 11.88 7.32
C HIS A 48 -1.03 11.47 5.87
N VAL A 49 -1.68 10.33 5.66
CA VAL A 49 -2.17 9.93 4.34
C VAL A 49 -3.67 10.19 4.29
N LEU A 50 -4.12 10.85 3.23
CA LEU A 50 -5.52 11.23 3.06
C LEU A 50 -6.26 10.20 2.21
N PHE A 51 -7.48 9.88 2.66
CA PHE A 51 -8.47 9.07 1.96
C PHE A 51 -9.78 9.85 1.84
N THR A 52 -10.56 9.53 0.82
CA THR A 52 -11.94 9.98 0.64
C THR A 52 -12.90 8.84 0.95
N LYS A 53 -14.01 9.15 1.63
CA LYS A 53 -15.09 8.20 1.87
C LYS A 53 -16.23 8.51 0.90
N LYS A 54 -16.57 7.55 0.05
CA LYS A 54 -17.69 7.71 -0.87
C LYS A 54 -19.02 7.72 -0.13
N THR A 55 -19.99 8.48 -0.61
CA THR A 55 -21.36 8.50 -0.09
C THR A 55 -22.02 7.12 -0.24
N ALA A 56 -23.15 6.89 0.44
CA ALA A 56 -23.93 5.67 0.25
C ALA A 56 -24.73 5.65 -1.08
N SER A 57 -24.85 6.80 -1.75
CA SER A 57 -25.68 6.99 -2.94
C SER A 57 -24.98 6.66 -4.27
N VAL A 58 -23.64 6.58 -4.30
CA VAL A 58 -22.90 6.26 -5.53
C VAL A 58 -23.21 4.85 -6.05
N PRO A 59 -23.20 4.61 -7.38
CA PRO A 59 -23.53 3.31 -7.96
C PRO A 59 -22.52 2.20 -7.61
N HIS A 60 -21.26 2.56 -7.41
CA HIS A 60 -20.16 1.63 -7.11
C HIS A 60 -19.41 2.06 -5.85
N HIS A 61 -18.88 1.09 -5.09
CA HIS A 61 -18.02 1.35 -3.92
C HIS A 61 -18.66 2.20 -2.80
N LYS A 62 -19.97 2.05 -2.60
CA LYS A 62 -20.76 2.73 -1.56
C LYS A 62 -20.10 2.67 -0.19
N GLY A 63 -19.86 3.82 0.43
CA GLY A 63 -19.26 3.91 1.76
C GLY A 63 -17.81 3.48 1.88
N GLN A 64 -17.14 3.10 0.78
CA GLN A 64 -15.76 2.63 0.79
C GLN A 64 -14.78 3.81 0.83
N PHE A 65 -13.61 3.54 1.41
CA PHE A 65 -12.48 4.45 1.36
C PHE A 65 -11.66 4.24 0.09
N SER A 66 -11.37 5.35 -0.57
CA SER A 66 -10.49 5.42 -1.74
C SER A 66 -9.47 6.53 -1.57
N PHE A 67 -8.44 6.49 -2.39
CA PHE A 67 -7.66 7.67 -2.68
C PHE A 67 -8.47 8.61 -3.59
N PRO A 68 -8.31 9.95 -3.48
CA PRO A 68 -8.95 10.86 -4.42
C PRO A 68 -8.57 10.50 -5.86
N GLY A 69 -9.55 10.45 -6.77
CA GLY A 69 -9.26 10.02 -8.14
C GLY A 69 -10.42 9.37 -8.86
N GLY A 70 -10.23 9.20 -10.17
CA GLY A 70 -11.30 8.80 -11.06
C GLY A 70 -10.80 8.35 -12.43
N ILE A 71 -11.74 8.36 -13.38
CA ILE A 71 -11.53 7.88 -14.74
C ILE A 71 -10.67 8.88 -15.51
N VAL A 72 -9.76 8.36 -16.35
CA VAL A 72 -9.02 9.18 -17.30
C VAL A 72 -9.97 9.68 -18.38
N GLU A 73 -10.04 10.99 -18.55
CA GLU A 73 -10.83 11.63 -19.59
C GLU A 73 -9.96 12.01 -20.79
N GLN A 74 -10.60 12.23 -21.95
CA GLN A 74 -9.88 12.64 -23.17
C GLN A 74 -9.15 13.99 -23.03
N ARG A 75 -9.60 14.84 -22.09
CA ARG A 75 -8.97 16.13 -21.81
C ARG A 75 -7.72 16.03 -20.94
N ASP A 76 -7.47 14.88 -20.31
CA ASP A 76 -6.33 14.70 -19.42
C ASP A 76 -5.08 14.41 -20.25
N GLY A 77 -4.07 15.28 -20.17
CA GLY A 77 -2.79 15.13 -20.85
C GLY A 77 -1.89 14.08 -20.21
N SER A 78 -2.19 13.65 -18.97
CA SER A 78 -1.45 12.61 -18.27
C SER A 78 -2.25 11.99 -17.10
N ARG A 79 -1.77 10.86 -16.56
CA ARG A 79 -2.34 10.27 -15.33
C ARG A 79 -2.19 11.17 -14.10
N VAL A 80 -1.16 12.01 -14.09
CA VAL A 80 -0.96 13.02 -13.03
C VAL A 80 -2.05 14.08 -13.13
N GLU A 81 -2.33 14.58 -14.34
CA GLU A 81 -3.41 15.56 -14.56
C GLU A 81 -4.78 14.99 -14.17
N THR A 82 -5.08 13.74 -14.54
CA THR A 82 -6.30 13.05 -14.09
C THR A 82 -6.41 13.05 -12.55
N ALA A 83 -5.38 12.57 -11.85
CA ALA A 83 -5.42 12.47 -10.39
C ALA A 83 -5.58 13.84 -9.70
N LEU A 84 -4.91 14.87 -10.20
CA LEU A 84 -5.00 16.23 -9.67
C LEU A 84 -6.36 16.88 -9.96
N ARG A 85 -6.91 16.68 -11.16
CA ARG A 85 -8.25 17.16 -11.52
C ARG A 85 -9.31 16.55 -10.62
N GLU A 86 -9.29 15.23 -10.47
CA GLU A 86 -10.25 14.50 -9.63
C GLU A 86 -10.13 14.92 -8.17
N ALA A 87 -8.91 15.08 -7.64
CA ALA A 87 -8.72 15.59 -6.28
C ALA A 87 -9.28 17.02 -6.09
N TRP A 88 -9.22 17.86 -7.12
CA TRP A 88 -9.88 19.17 -7.09
C TRP A 88 -11.41 19.06 -7.15
N GLU A 89 -11.94 18.18 -8.01
CA GLU A 89 -13.38 17.98 -8.18
C GLU A 89 -14.03 17.40 -6.92
N GLU A 90 -13.40 16.38 -6.33
CA GLU A 90 -13.88 15.62 -5.17
C GLU A 90 -13.72 16.35 -3.83
N ILE A 91 -12.56 16.99 -3.60
CA ILE A 91 -12.20 17.55 -2.27
C ILE A 91 -11.61 18.96 -2.30
N ARG A 92 -11.61 19.62 -3.47
CA ARG A 92 -11.04 20.97 -3.67
C ARG A 92 -9.55 21.09 -3.32
N LEU A 93 -8.77 20.02 -3.47
CA LEU A 93 -7.31 20.07 -3.34
C LEU A 93 -6.69 20.75 -4.57
N PRO A 94 -6.09 21.96 -4.45
CA PRO A 94 -5.51 22.64 -5.60
C PRO A 94 -4.26 21.91 -6.09
N ALA A 95 -4.12 21.75 -7.41
CA ALA A 95 -2.92 21.15 -8.02
C ALA A 95 -1.62 21.85 -7.59
N ALA A 96 -1.64 23.18 -7.42
CA ALA A 96 -0.48 23.96 -7.01
C ALA A 96 -0.01 23.68 -5.57
N ALA A 97 -0.88 23.12 -4.72
CA ALA A 97 -0.52 22.73 -3.35
C ALA A 97 0.19 21.37 -3.29
N VAL A 98 0.22 20.63 -4.41
CA VAL A 98 0.73 19.25 -4.49
C VAL A 98 2.08 19.23 -5.20
N GLU A 99 3.14 18.87 -4.49
CA GLU A 99 4.41 18.45 -5.09
C GLU A 99 4.31 16.98 -5.49
N VAL A 100 4.21 16.71 -6.78
CA VAL A 100 4.17 15.35 -7.32
C VAL A 100 5.57 14.73 -7.30
N LEU A 101 5.73 13.59 -6.61
CA LEU A 101 7.00 12.88 -6.50
C LEU A 101 7.18 11.80 -7.55
N GLY A 102 6.09 11.16 -7.99
CA GLY A 102 6.13 10.11 -9.00
C GLY A 102 4.95 9.16 -8.93
N LEU A 103 5.07 8.02 -9.61
CA LEU A 103 3.98 7.06 -9.81
C LEU A 103 4.29 5.70 -9.15
N LEU A 104 3.29 5.07 -8.55
CA LEU A 104 3.34 3.66 -8.11
C LEU A 104 3.11 2.70 -9.29
N ASP A 105 3.24 1.40 -9.03
CA ASP A 105 2.89 0.37 -10.00
C ASP A 105 1.36 0.37 -10.23
N ASP A 106 0.94 0.05 -11.44
CA ASP A 106 -0.49 -0.01 -11.75
C ASP A 106 -1.18 -1.11 -10.94
N THR A 107 -2.37 -0.78 -10.45
CA THR A 107 -3.20 -1.71 -9.67
C THR A 107 -4.49 -2.03 -10.42
N GLU A 108 -4.66 -3.30 -10.78
CA GLU A 108 -5.91 -3.77 -11.37
C GLU A 108 -7.02 -3.94 -10.32
N THR A 109 -8.25 -3.65 -10.71
CA THR A 109 -9.44 -4.04 -9.96
C THR A 109 -10.19 -5.13 -10.70
N ARG A 110 -10.13 -6.35 -10.18
CA ARG A 110 -10.86 -7.50 -10.76
C ARG A 110 -12.37 -7.40 -10.57
N ALA A 111 -12.82 -6.60 -9.61
CA ALA A 111 -14.24 -6.45 -9.30
C ALA A 111 -14.93 -5.40 -10.16
N THR A 112 -14.20 -4.39 -10.60
CA THR A 112 -14.76 -3.21 -11.28
C THR A 112 -14.09 -2.89 -12.62
N ASN A 113 -13.22 -3.76 -13.11
CA ASN A 113 -12.55 -3.67 -14.42
C ASN A 113 -11.74 -2.38 -14.63
N PHE A 114 -11.05 -1.89 -13.59
CA PHE A 114 -10.15 -0.75 -13.70
C PHE A 114 -8.69 -1.17 -13.73
N ILE A 115 -7.88 -0.37 -14.42
CA ILE A 115 -6.44 -0.26 -14.19
C ILE A 115 -6.17 1.11 -13.58
N ILE A 116 -5.68 1.12 -12.34
CA ILE A 116 -5.48 2.34 -11.56
C ILE A 116 -4.00 2.68 -11.52
N THR A 117 -3.65 3.89 -11.96
CA THR A 117 -2.30 4.46 -11.80
C THR A 117 -2.24 5.36 -10.56
N PRO A 118 -1.52 4.98 -9.49
CA PRO A 118 -1.42 5.82 -8.30
C PRO A 118 -0.29 6.85 -8.43
N VAL A 119 -0.60 8.10 -8.11
CA VAL A 119 0.30 9.26 -8.15
C VAL A 119 0.64 9.65 -6.72
N VAL A 120 1.91 9.68 -6.35
CA VAL A 120 2.35 10.09 -4.99
C VAL A 120 2.62 11.59 -4.98
N GLY A 121 2.05 12.30 -4.01
CA GLY A 121 2.27 13.74 -3.86
C GLY A 121 2.37 14.19 -2.41
N ILE A 122 3.18 15.23 -2.15
CA ILE A 122 3.23 15.93 -0.87
C ILE A 122 2.35 17.18 -0.96
N VAL A 123 1.46 17.37 0.01
CA VAL A 123 0.67 18.58 0.16
C VAL A 123 1.42 19.51 1.10
N ARG A 124 1.99 20.60 0.58
CA ARG A 124 2.88 21.50 1.35
C ARG A 124 2.12 22.53 2.18
N ASP A 125 0.98 22.98 1.68
CA ASP A 125 0.17 23.99 2.33
C ASP A 125 -0.95 23.34 3.16
N ARG A 126 -1.40 24.05 4.19
CA ARG A 126 -2.64 23.66 4.87
C ARG A 126 -3.81 23.90 3.92
N VAL A 127 -4.56 22.86 3.61
CA VAL A 127 -5.72 22.91 2.72
C VAL A 127 -6.97 22.61 3.53
N ASP A 128 -7.97 23.47 3.43
CA ASP A 128 -9.31 23.21 3.94
C ASP A 128 -10.07 22.36 2.91
N PHE A 129 -10.04 21.04 3.10
CA PHE A 129 -10.71 20.12 2.19
C PHE A 129 -12.22 20.28 2.22
N ALA A 130 -12.84 20.34 1.04
CA ALA A 130 -14.28 20.47 0.88
C ALA A 130 -14.81 19.33 0.00
N PRO A 131 -15.28 18.23 0.60
CA PRO A 131 -15.98 17.17 -0.12
C PRO A 131 -17.10 17.73 -0.99
N ASP A 132 -17.28 17.16 -2.19
CA ASP A 132 -18.33 17.59 -3.11
C ASP A 132 -19.76 17.33 -2.60
N GLY A 133 -19.91 16.49 -1.57
CA GLY A 133 -21.17 16.08 -0.95
C GLY A 133 -22.07 15.20 -1.83
N ARG A 134 -21.64 14.89 -3.06
CA ARG A 134 -22.38 14.07 -4.03
C ARG A 134 -21.76 12.69 -4.10
N GLU A 135 -20.48 12.63 -4.47
CA GLU A 135 -19.70 11.42 -4.53
C GLU A 135 -18.95 11.17 -3.22
N ILE A 136 -18.41 12.22 -2.60
CA ILE A 136 -17.60 12.14 -1.38
C ILE A 136 -18.35 12.72 -0.19
N GLU A 137 -18.51 11.90 0.84
CA GLU A 137 -19.16 12.28 2.10
C GLU A 137 -18.17 13.00 3.03
N ARG A 138 -16.95 12.48 3.14
CA ARG A 138 -15.93 13.04 4.03
C ARG A 138 -14.51 12.68 3.61
N VAL A 139 -13.57 13.51 4.07
CA VAL A 139 -12.14 13.23 4.05
C VAL A 139 -11.72 12.56 5.36
N LEU A 140 -10.76 11.64 5.27
CA LEU A 140 -10.11 11.01 6.41
C LEU A 140 -8.60 11.12 6.24
N GLU A 141 -7.95 11.80 7.18
CA GLU A 141 -6.49 11.85 7.29
C GLU A 141 -6.04 10.86 8.37
N VAL A 142 -5.17 9.92 8.00
CA VAL A 142 -4.67 8.89 8.93
C VAL A 142 -3.18 9.09 9.16
N PRO A 143 -2.72 9.19 10.43
CA PRO A 143 -1.30 9.36 10.71
C PRO A 143 -0.48 8.23 10.08
N LEU A 144 0.61 8.58 9.39
CA LEU A 144 1.49 7.60 8.75
C LEU A 144 2.02 6.58 9.77
N ALA A 145 2.31 7.03 11.00
CA ALA A 145 2.75 6.15 12.08
C ALA A 145 1.71 5.05 12.39
N LYS A 146 0.42 5.39 12.35
CA LYS A 146 -0.68 4.43 12.53
C LYS A 146 -0.79 3.48 11.34
N LEU A 147 -0.62 3.98 10.11
CA LEU A 147 -0.68 3.14 8.90
C LEU A 147 0.44 2.10 8.83
N ARG A 148 1.55 2.34 9.53
CA ARG A 148 2.67 1.41 9.68
C ARG A 148 2.54 0.46 10.87
N ASP A 149 1.47 0.58 11.66
CA ASP A 149 1.19 -0.36 12.73
C ASP A 149 0.78 -1.73 12.13
N PRO A 150 1.54 -2.81 12.38
CA PRO A 150 1.19 -4.13 11.86
C PRO A 150 -0.14 -4.65 12.40
N ASP A 151 -0.62 -4.18 13.56
CA ASP A 151 -1.83 -4.70 14.19
C ASP A 151 -3.10 -4.23 13.48
N ILE A 152 -3.03 -3.14 12.71
CA ILE A 152 -4.16 -2.67 11.90
C ILE A 152 -4.24 -3.36 10.54
N PHE A 153 -3.17 -4.03 10.10
CA PHE A 153 -3.10 -4.69 8.80
C PHE A 153 -3.47 -6.17 8.89
N ARG A 154 -4.30 -6.63 7.95
CA ARG A 154 -4.55 -8.07 7.76
C ARG A 154 -4.76 -8.40 6.30
N THR A 155 -4.55 -9.66 5.97
CA THR A 155 -4.91 -10.25 4.68
C THR A 155 -5.87 -11.40 4.90
N GLU A 156 -6.98 -11.40 4.16
CA GLU A 156 -7.93 -12.51 4.13
C GLU A 156 -7.89 -13.16 2.75
N ILE A 157 -8.21 -14.46 2.70
CA ILE A 157 -8.35 -15.15 1.41
C ILE A 157 -9.82 -15.24 1.08
N TRP A 158 -10.21 -14.56 0.01
CA TRP A 158 -11.59 -14.59 -0.50
C TRP A 158 -11.65 -15.46 -1.75
N GLU A 159 -12.76 -16.17 -1.93
CA GLU A 159 -13.00 -16.99 -3.11
C GLU A 159 -13.95 -16.25 -4.07
N ARG A 160 -13.58 -16.17 -5.34
CA ARG A 160 -14.43 -15.63 -6.41
C ARG A 160 -14.21 -16.43 -7.67
N ASN A 161 -15.30 -16.88 -8.30
CA ASN A 161 -15.24 -17.70 -9.52
C ASN A 161 -14.34 -18.96 -9.39
N GLY A 162 -14.29 -19.55 -8.19
CA GLY A 162 -13.43 -20.71 -7.90
C GLY A 162 -11.94 -20.38 -7.72
N GLU A 163 -11.54 -19.11 -7.82
CA GLU A 163 -10.18 -18.66 -7.56
C GLU A 163 -10.06 -18.02 -6.17
N ARG A 164 -8.97 -18.35 -5.46
CA ARG A 164 -8.64 -17.78 -4.15
C ARG A 164 -7.78 -16.54 -4.32
N HIS A 165 -8.19 -15.43 -3.74
CA HIS A 165 -7.50 -14.15 -3.85
C HIS A 165 -7.21 -13.55 -2.46
N PRO A 166 -5.98 -13.07 -2.23
CA PRO A 166 -5.69 -12.29 -1.05
C PRO A 166 -6.34 -10.91 -1.15
N VAL A 167 -7.09 -10.52 -0.13
CA VAL A 167 -7.66 -9.19 0.06
C VAL A 167 -7.01 -8.56 1.28
N GLN A 168 -6.45 -7.36 1.10
CA GLN A 168 -5.77 -6.61 2.14
C GLN A 168 -6.72 -5.64 2.81
N PHE A 169 -6.51 -5.44 4.11
CA PHE A 169 -7.33 -4.60 4.96
C PHE A 169 -6.45 -3.81 5.94
N TYR A 170 -6.81 -2.54 6.16
CA TYR A 170 -6.28 -1.67 7.19
C TYR A 170 -7.44 -1.14 8.04
N GLN A 171 -7.48 -1.53 9.31
CA GLN A 171 -8.48 -1.07 10.28
C GLN A 171 -8.02 0.29 10.88
N VAL A 172 -8.36 1.38 10.21
CA VAL A 172 -7.84 2.71 10.56
C VAL A 172 -8.61 3.37 11.71
N SER A 173 -9.82 2.92 12.01
CA SER A 173 -10.57 3.21 13.25
C SER A 173 -11.52 2.04 13.53
N PRO A 174 -12.25 1.98 14.66
CA PRO A 174 -13.26 0.94 14.88
C PRO A 174 -14.29 0.83 13.74
N ASP A 175 -14.66 1.96 13.13
CA ASP A 175 -15.70 2.04 12.11
C ASP A 175 -15.15 2.20 10.68
N ASP A 176 -13.86 2.50 10.54
CA ASP A 176 -13.25 2.80 9.25
C ASP A 176 -12.25 1.71 8.82
N LEU A 177 -12.56 1.13 7.66
CA LEU A 177 -11.82 0.03 7.06
C LEU A 177 -11.40 0.39 5.63
N VAL A 178 -10.09 0.46 5.39
CA VAL A 178 -9.51 0.60 4.05
C VAL A 178 -9.19 -0.79 3.53
N TRP A 179 -9.64 -1.16 2.34
CA TRP A 179 -9.47 -2.51 1.81
C TRP A 179 -9.38 -2.57 0.29
N GLY A 180 -9.13 -3.77 -0.24
CA GLY A 180 -9.17 -4.00 -1.68
C GLY A 180 -8.07 -3.24 -2.44
N ALA A 181 -8.44 -2.54 -3.51
CA ALA A 181 -7.48 -1.81 -4.34
C ALA A 181 -6.78 -0.68 -3.58
N THR A 182 -7.52 0.07 -2.77
CA THR A 182 -6.99 1.14 -1.92
C THR A 182 -5.96 0.59 -0.95
N ALA A 183 -6.23 -0.53 -0.30
CA ALA A 183 -5.26 -1.18 0.60
C ALA A 183 -4.00 -1.67 -0.13
N ARG A 184 -4.15 -2.22 -1.36
CA ARG A 184 -2.98 -2.61 -2.18
C ARG A 184 -2.10 -1.41 -2.54
N ILE A 185 -2.71 -0.30 -2.95
CA ILE A 185 -2.00 0.94 -3.26
C ILE A 185 -1.31 1.48 -2.00
N LEU A 186 -1.99 1.47 -0.86
CA LEU A 186 -1.41 1.87 0.42
C LEU A 186 -0.21 0.98 0.80
N THR A 187 -0.31 -0.33 0.66
CA THR A 187 0.82 -1.23 0.91
C THR A 187 2.01 -0.90 0.00
N GLN A 188 1.79 -0.66 -1.29
CA GLN A 188 2.85 -0.23 -2.20
C GLN A 188 3.50 1.10 -1.76
N PHE A 189 2.69 2.06 -1.33
CA PHE A 189 3.17 3.34 -0.82
C PHE A 189 4.04 3.17 0.43
N LEU A 190 3.58 2.36 1.40
CA LEU A 190 4.33 2.09 2.64
C LEU A 190 5.62 1.30 2.37
N ASP A 191 5.60 0.37 1.41
CA ASP A 191 6.77 -0.41 1.00
C ASP A 191 7.92 0.51 0.49
N LEU A 192 7.63 1.71 -0.02
CA LEU A 192 8.66 2.70 -0.39
C LEU A 192 9.50 3.15 0.81
N LEU A 193 8.91 3.15 2.00
CA LEU A 193 9.51 3.64 3.24
C LEU A 193 10.33 2.57 3.95
N ASP A 194 10.02 1.31 3.71
CA ASP A 194 10.59 0.16 4.40
C ASP A 194 11.74 -0.50 3.61
N GLN A 195 12.22 0.10 2.51
CA GLN A 195 13.22 -0.50 1.60
C GLN A 195 14.35 0.45 1.14
N PRO A 196 15.63 0.12 1.44
CA PRO A 196 16.72 0.24 0.48
C PRO A 196 16.68 -0.96 -0.50
N GLY A 197 15.75 -0.91 -1.46
CA GLY A 197 15.72 -1.74 -2.68
C GLY A 197 15.34 -3.22 -2.55
N ALA A 198 14.06 -3.58 -2.75
CA ALA A 198 13.64 -4.88 -3.30
C ALA A 198 12.14 -4.95 -3.70
N LEU A 199 11.93 -5.00 -5.03
CA LEU A 199 10.97 -5.84 -5.79
C LEU A 199 9.45 -5.53 -5.81
N ALA A 200 9.02 -5.19 -7.03
CA ALA A 200 7.70 -5.33 -7.61
C ALA A 200 6.97 -6.62 -7.19
N ILE A 201 5.68 -6.52 -6.93
CA ILE A 201 4.79 -7.67 -6.80
C ILE A 201 4.49 -8.17 -8.23
N PRO A 202 4.95 -9.36 -8.66
CA PRO A 202 4.46 -9.92 -9.91
C PRO A 202 2.96 -10.24 -9.78
N PRO A 203 2.17 -10.15 -10.87
CA PRO A 203 0.76 -10.51 -10.86
C PRO A 203 0.58 -11.94 -10.30
N PRO A 204 -0.58 -12.25 -9.69
CA PRO A 204 -0.83 -13.56 -9.11
C PRO A 204 -0.66 -14.62 -10.18
N GLN A 205 0.37 -15.44 -10.00
CA GLN A 205 0.63 -16.59 -10.85
C GLN A 205 -0.52 -17.57 -10.65
N THR A 206 -1.35 -17.74 -11.68
CA THR A 206 -2.34 -18.81 -11.75
C THR A 206 -1.58 -20.14 -11.78
N GLY A 207 -1.47 -20.80 -10.64
CA GLY A 207 -0.82 -22.11 -10.59
C GLY A 207 -0.59 -22.68 -9.19
N ALA A 208 -1.27 -23.79 -8.93
CA ALA A 208 -1.01 -24.80 -7.90
C ALA A 208 -1.45 -24.54 -6.44
N ARG A 209 -2.24 -25.52 -5.98
CA ARG A 209 -2.88 -25.71 -4.67
C ARG A 209 -1.86 -25.89 -3.53
N GLY A 210 -2.21 -25.38 -2.34
CA GLY A 210 -2.22 -26.20 -1.12
C GLY A 210 -0.90 -26.67 -0.50
N ALA A 211 0.23 -25.99 -0.66
CA ALA A 211 1.43 -26.25 0.13
C ALA A 211 1.69 -25.13 1.16
N PRO A 212 2.26 -25.43 2.35
CA PRO A 212 2.91 -24.39 3.16
C PRO A 212 3.87 -23.64 2.25
N ARG A 213 3.80 -22.30 2.25
CA ARG A 213 4.75 -21.50 1.46
C ARG A 213 6.14 -21.86 1.96
N ASP A 214 6.91 -22.56 1.13
CA ASP A 214 8.29 -22.94 1.42
C ASP A 214 9.02 -21.70 1.97
N PRO A 215 9.54 -21.73 3.20
CA PRO A 215 10.20 -20.58 3.78
C PRO A 215 11.60 -20.32 3.19
N GLY A 216 12.17 -21.27 2.44
CA GLY A 216 13.55 -21.19 1.95
C GLY A 216 14.54 -21.08 3.12
N LEU A 217 15.51 -20.17 3.00
CA LEU A 217 16.53 -19.91 4.02
C LEU A 217 15.94 -19.53 5.38
N CYS A 218 14.73 -18.98 5.45
CA CYS A 218 14.10 -18.69 6.75
C CYS A 218 13.90 -19.94 7.60
N ALA A 219 13.68 -21.13 7.01
CA ALA A 219 13.54 -22.37 7.78
C ALA A 219 14.75 -22.70 8.65
N ALA A 220 15.95 -22.38 8.17
CA ALA A 220 17.21 -22.74 8.81
C ALA A 220 17.95 -21.51 9.36
N CYS A 221 17.28 -20.35 9.45
CA CYS A 221 17.90 -19.12 9.93
C CYS A 221 17.69 -18.98 11.45
N ALA A 222 18.76 -18.89 12.23
CA ALA A 222 18.73 -18.66 13.68
C ALA A 222 17.99 -17.38 14.09
N LEU A 223 17.88 -16.42 13.16
CA LEU A 223 17.25 -15.12 13.37
C LEU A 223 15.83 -15.08 12.81
N ALA A 224 15.33 -16.16 12.23
CA ALA A 224 13.95 -16.27 11.77
C ALA A 224 13.21 -17.28 12.66
N ARG A 225 11.97 -16.95 13.04
CA ARG A 225 11.10 -17.89 13.75
C ARG A 225 9.75 -18.00 13.10
N ARG A 226 9.22 -19.22 13.08
CA ARG A 226 7.83 -19.49 12.72
C ARG A 226 6.90 -18.96 13.80
N VAL A 227 5.88 -18.20 13.40
CA VAL A 227 4.83 -17.67 14.27
C VAL A 227 3.50 -18.19 13.74
N VAL A 228 2.76 -18.90 14.60
CA VAL A 228 1.40 -19.35 14.29
C VAL A 228 0.43 -18.48 15.09
N SER A 229 -0.51 -17.85 14.41
CA SER A 229 -1.53 -17.03 15.07
C SER A 229 -2.55 -17.91 15.81
N ALA A 230 -3.30 -17.33 16.74
CA ALA A 230 -4.40 -18.02 17.43
C ALA A 230 -5.50 -18.55 16.47
N ARG A 231 -5.50 -18.12 15.20
CA ARG A 231 -6.43 -18.55 14.14
C ARG A 231 -5.76 -19.48 13.11
N GLY A 232 -4.57 -20.01 13.41
CA GLY A 232 -3.88 -21.04 12.62
C GLY A 232 -3.09 -20.53 11.41
N SER A 233 -2.89 -19.21 11.25
CA SER A 233 -2.07 -18.65 10.17
C SER A 233 -0.59 -18.71 10.51
N GLU A 234 0.25 -19.13 9.56
CA GLU A 234 1.68 -19.31 9.77
C GLU A 234 2.51 -18.24 9.02
N PHE A 235 3.46 -17.64 9.73
CA PHE A 235 4.37 -16.63 9.22
C PHE A 235 5.81 -16.89 9.69
N TRP A 236 6.78 -16.31 9.01
CA TRP A 236 8.17 -16.26 9.46
C TRP A 236 8.52 -14.84 9.88
N LEU A 237 9.00 -14.67 11.10
CA LEU A 237 9.37 -13.38 11.70
C LEU A 237 10.89 -13.27 11.76
N CYS A 238 11.45 -12.24 11.13
CA CYS A 238 12.88 -11.94 11.16
C CYS A 238 13.23 -11.03 12.33
N ALA A 239 14.13 -11.47 13.22
CA ALA A 239 14.59 -10.70 14.37
C ALA A 239 15.55 -9.56 13.98
N LEU A 240 16.26 -9.66 12.85
CA LEU A 240 17.14 -8.58 12.35
C LEU A 240 16.36 -7.32 12.01
N ALA A 241 15.13 -7.45 11.55
CA ALA A 241 14.25 -6.32 11.21
C ALA A 241 13.98 -5.38 12.39
N ALA A 242 14.19 -5.83 13.64
CA ALA A 242 14.06 -4.97 14.83
C ALA A 242 15.26 -4.04 15.05
N ARG A 243 16.40 -4.31 14.40
CA ARG A 243 17.67 -3.60 14.62
C ARG A 243 18.27 -3.02 13.34
N ASP A 244 17.90 -3.58 12.19
CA ASP A 244 18.38 -3.17 10.88
C ASP A 244 17.19 -3.08 9.90
N PRO A 245 16.83 -1.88 9.44
CA PRO A 245 15.70 -1.66 8.54
C PRO A 245 15.92 -2.23 7.13
N ALA A 246 17.13 -2.71 6.79
CA ALA A 246 17.36 -3.43 5.54
C ALA A 246 16.67 -4.81 5.48
N PHE A 247 16.14 -5.31 6.61
CA PHE A 247 15.46 -6.60 6.70
C PHE A 247 13.96 -6.44 6.95
N ALA A 248 13.14 -7.15 6.17
CA ALA A 248 11.69 -7.18 6.38
C ALA A 248 11.33 -7.98 7.64
N LYS A 249 10.47 -7.42 8.50
CA LYS A 249 9.95 -8.09 9.71
C LYS A 249 9.26 -9.43 9.39
N TYR A 250 8.50 -9.47 8.31
CA TYR A 250 7.90 -10.69 7.77
C TYR A 250 8.33 -10.85 6.30
N PRO A 251 9.42 -11.58 5.99
CA PRO A 251 9.93 -11.70 4.63
C PRO A 251 8.94 -12.42 3.71
N ARG A 252 8.94 -12.03 2.43
CA ARG A 252 8.21 -12.76 1.38
C ARG A 252 8.91 -14.12 1.16
N LEU A 253 8.13 -15.20 1.20
CA LEU A 253 8.62 -16.59 1.12
C LEU A 253 8.40 -17.17 -0.30
N PRO A 254 9.30 -18.05 -0.81
CA PRO A 254 10.55 -18.50 -0.17
C PRO A 254 11.65 -17.45 -0.20
N VAL A 255 12.41 -17.35 0.89
CA VAL A 255 13.65 -16.54 0.90
C VAL A 255 14.78 -17.39 0.33
N LEU A 256 15.12 -17.18 -0.94
CA LEU A 256 16.20 -17.95 -1.59
C LEU A 256 17.60 -17.38 -1.32
N ARG A 257 17.68 -16.08 -0.97
CA ARG A 257 18.92 -15.36 -0.65
C ARG A 257 18.63 -14.33 0.43
N CYS A 258 19.47 -14.24 1.44
CA CYS A 258 19.39 -13.22 2.48
C CYS A 258 20.80 -12.87 2.98
N PRO A 259 21.25 -11.61 2.88
CA PRO A 259 22.59 -11.21 3.35
C PRO A 259 22.74 -11.30 4.87
N GLY A 260 21.63 -11.29 5.62
CA GLY A 260 21.58 -11.50 7.06
C GLY A 260 21.21 -12.94 7.46
N TYR A 261 21.33 -13.90 6.54
CA TYR A 261 21.12 -15.31 6.87
C TYR A 261 22.18 -15.76 7.89
N HIS A 262 21.71 -16.25 9.03
CA HIS A 262 22.56 -16.85 10.05
C HIS A 262 22.11 -18.30 10.23
N PRO A 263 22.89 -19.31 9.82
CA PRO A 263 22.47 -20.70 9.97
C PRO A 263 22.23 -21.03 11.45
N GLY A 264 21.08 -21.62 11.76
CA GLY A 264 20.83 -22.20 13.08
C GLY A 264 21.65 -23.47 13.26
N SER A 265 22.18 -23.70 14.47
CA SER A 265 22.76 -25.00 14.82
C SER A 265 21.68 -26.07 14.70
N PRO A 266 21.95 -27.24 14.08
CA PRO A 266 20.99 -28.34 14.10
C PRO A 266 20.79 -28.79 15.54
N GLU A 267 19.56 -28.70 16.06
CA GLU A 267 19.20 -29.42 17.28
C GLU A 267 19.35 -30.92 16.97
N VAL A 268 20.35 -31.55 17.61
CA VAL A 268 20.47 -32.99 17.68
C VAL A 268 19.33 -33.46 18.59
N SER A 269 18.22 -33.90 18.00
CA SER A 269 17.17 -34.59 18.75
C SER A 269 17.71 -35.92 19.27
N ALA A 270 17.79 -36.06 20.59
CA ALA A 270 17.89 -37.31 21.32
C ALA A 270 16.48 -37.78 21.72
#